data_AF-A0A7Z9WWR0-F1
#
_entry.id   AF-A0A7Z9WWR0-F1
#
_cell.length_a   1.000
_cell.length_b   1.000
_cell.length_c   1.000
_cell.angle_alpha   90.00
_cell.angle_beta   90.00
_cell.angle_gamma   90.00
#
_symmetry.space_group_name_H-M   'P 1'
#
loop_
_entity.id
_entity.type
_entity.pdbx_description
1 polymer ?
#
loop_
_entity_poly.entity_id
_entity_poly.type
_entity_poly.pdbx_seq_one_letter_code
_entity_poly.pdbx_strand_id
1 'polypeptide(L)'
;MKNRYSANDAASYSQSISGCNADLAMRTYTSRLIGQEDDLVLHGGGNTSVKSRVTTLLGDSCDVLFIKGSGWNLGTIEPQGFPALDLNYLQRLRPLQELTDEEMVNQFRTHMLDATAPNPSIETLVHAFLPHKFIDHTHADAIVTLTNMDQPEKRLKEVLGDKIGILPWIMPGFPLSKKVVELYEKQPDIEAIILLNHGIFTFGETGEEAYNQMIHYVTLAEDYIASCQANKTVIPSSKSEMLSAESILPTLRGALTITEESSSRPFYLSLTQDPEILACLVEDDAKTRYTSGVLTPDHVIRTKNHPLWLELRDKTEEEITGTIEQDLKDYAAGYLNYFNEQVRNKKLNRIVL
;
A
#
# COMPACT_ATOMS: atom_id res chain seq x y z
N MET A 1 8.71 9.04 -13.79
CA MET A 1 9.65 8.10 -13.13
C MET A 1 10.62 7.49 -14.13
N LYS A 2 11.82 7.04 -13.69
CA LYS A 2 12.78 6.34 -14.56
C LYS A 2 12.43 4.86 -14.69
N ASN A 3 12.32 4.36 -15.92
CA ASN A 3 12.26 2.93 -16.17
C ASN A 3 13.64 2.29 -15.90
N ARG A 4 13.71 1.34 -14.95
CA ARG A 4 14.95 0.66 -14.54
C ARG A 4 15.10 -0.75 -15.09
N TYR A 5 14.19 -1.20 -15.97
CA TYR A 5 14.30 -2.53 -16.57
C TYR A 5 15.52 -2.61 -17.48
N SER A 6 16.25 -3.71 -17.37
CA SER A 6 17.42 -4.00 -18.19
C SER A 6 17.43 -5.48 -18.53
N ALA A 7 17.32 -5.81 -19.82
CA ALA A 7 17.35 -7.20 -20.29
C ALA A 7 18.64 -7.93 -19.88
N ASN A 8 19.78 -7.22 -19.86
CA ASN A 8 21.06 -7.77 -19.41
C ASN A 8 21.06 -8.09 -17.92
N ASP A 9 20.49 -7.21 -17.10
CA ASP A 9 20.40 -7.42 -15.64
C ASP A 9 19.41 -8.53 -15.32
N ALA A 10 18.28 -8.59 -16.04
CA ALA A 10 17.29 -9.66 -15.91
C ALA A 10 17.89 -11.03 -16.27
N ALA A 11 18.67 -11.10 -17.36
CA ALA A 11 19.37 -12.33 -17.76
C ALA A 11 20.45 -12.73 -16.75
N SER A 12 21.26 -11.77 -16.29
CA SER A 12 22.29 -12.00 -15.28
C SER A 12 21.69 -12.46 -13.95
N TYR A 13 20.58 -11.84 -13.52
CA TYR A 13 19.85 -12.23 -12.32
C TYR A 13 19.33 -13.67 -12.43
N SER A 14 18.69 -13.98 -13.56
CA SER A 14 18.14 -15.32 -13.82
C SER A 14 19.20 -16.42 -13.84
N GLN A 15 20.44 -16.11 -14.25
CA GLN A 15 21.57 -17.04 -14.20
C GLN A 15 22.15 -17.19 -12.79
N SER A 16 22.12 -16.12 -11.99
CA SER A 16 22.68 -16.11 -10.63
C SER A 16 21.80 -16.81 -9.61
N ILE A 17 20.48 -16.84 -9.85
CA ILE A 17 19.50 -17.38 -8.92
C ILE A 17 19.31 -18.87 -9.15
N SER A 18 19.27 -19.64 -8.06
CA SER A 18 19.10 -21.09 -8.08
C SER A 18 17.86 -21.49 -7.30
N GLY A 19 17.36 -22.70 -7.54
CA GLY A 19 16.20 -23.24 -6.79
C GLY A 19 14.84 -22.66 -7.19
N CYS A 20 14.74 -21.92 -8.29
CA CYS A 20 13.47 -21.45 -8.86
C CYS A 20 13.44 -21.59 -10.39
N ASN A 21 12.24 -21.53 -10.97
CA ASN A 21 12.07 -21.54 -12.41
C ASN A 21 12.26 -20.15 -13.04
N ALA A 22 12.38 -20.08 -14.37
CA ALA A 22 12.66 -18.83 -15.08
C ALA A 22 11.58 -17.76 -14.86
N ASP A 23 10.31 -18.17 -14.74
CA ASP A 23 9.19 -17.26 -14.49
C ASP A 23 9.31 -16.58 -13.12
N LEU A 24 9.61 -17.37 -12.07
CA LEU A 24 9.79 -16.86 -10.72
C LEU A 24 11.07 -16.03 -10.59
N ALA A 25 12.15 -16.39 -11.29
CA ALA A 25 13.35 -15.58 -11.36
C ALA A 25 13.07 -14.19 -11.97
N MET A 26 12.40 -14.16 -13.14
CA MET A 26 11.98 -12.92 -13.79
C MET A 26 11.03 -12.10 -12.91
N ARG A 27 10.10 -12.77 -12.23
CA ARG A 27 9.19 -12.10 -11.32
C ARG A 27 9.94 -11.44 -10.17
N THR A 28 10.84 -12.18 -9.54
CA THR A 28 11.63 -11.67 -8.40
C THR A 28 12.45 -10.45 -8.81
N TYR A 29 13.09 -10.48 -9.99
CA TYR A 29 13.82 -9.32 -10.53
C TYR A 29 12.93 -8.08 -10.67
N THR A 30 11.81 -8.22 -11.37
CA THR A 30 10.91 -7.09 -11.65
C THR A 30 10.18 -6.59 -10.39
N SER A 31 9.85 -7.47 -9.45
CA SER A 31 9.33 -7.09 -8.13
C SER A 31 10.32 -6.24 -7.34
N ARG A 32 11.63 -6.54 -7.42
CA ARG A 32 12.67 -5.71 -6.82
C ARG A 32 12.74 -4.33 -7.47
N LEU A 33 12.61 -4.24 -8.79
CA LEU A 33 12.57 -2.93 -9.46
C LEU A 33 11.40 -2.07 -8.96
N ILE A 34 10.22 -2.68 -8.78
CA ILE A 34 9.04 -2.00 -8.25
C ILE A 34 9.27 -1.54 -6.81
N GLY A 35 9.71 -2.45 -5.94
CA GLY A 35 9.86 -2.14 -4.52
C GLY A 35 11.11 -1.34 -4.14
N GLN A 36 11.98 -1.02 -5.12
CA GLN A 36 13.09 -0.08 -4.97
C GLN A 36 12.69 1.37 -5.30
N GLU A 37 11.45 1.59 -5.73
CA GLU A 37 10.88 2.92 -5.96
C GLU A 37 9.82 3.21 -4.89
N ASP A 38 10.16 4.08 -3.94
CA ASP A 38 9.29 4.43 -2.81
C ASP A 38 7.97 5.07 -3.27
N ASP A 39 7.98 5.78 -4.41
CA ASP A 39 6.78 6.38 -5.02
C ASP A 39 5.80 5.33 -5.57
N LEU A 40 6.25 4.08 -5.82
CA LEU A 40 5.40 2.95 -6.19
C LEU A 40 4.92 2.19 -4.96
N VAL A 41 5.85 1.84 -4.06
CA VAL A 41 5.58 0.95 -2.93
C VAL A 41 6.21 1.50 -1.68
N LEU A 42 5.35 1.91 -0.74
CA LEU A 42 5.78 2.28 0.59
C LEU A 42 5.85 1.06 1.50
N HIS A 43 7.03 0.84 2.08
CA HIS A 43 7.30 -0.20 3.07
C HIS A 43 6.94 -1.63 2.61
N GLY A 44 5.80 -2.15 3.07
CA GLY A 44 5.34 -3.51 2.85
C GLY A 44 4.09 -3.59 1.98
N GLY A 45 3.66 -2.47 1.39
CA GLY A 45 2.52 -2.38 0.48
C GLY A 45 2.76 -3.08 -0.86
N GLY A 46 1.76 -3.00 -1.75
CA GLY A 46 1.78 -3.62 -3.07
C GLY A 46 1.91 -5.15 -3.06
N ASN A 47 1.69 -5.77 -4.21
CA ASN A 47 1.95 -7.18 -4.43
C ASN A 47 2.11 -7.49 -5.92
N THR A 48 2.85 -8.55 -6.21
CA THR A 48 3.16 -8.96 -7.58
C THR A 48 3.01 -10.46 -7.69
N SER A 49 2.57 -10.95 -8.83
CA SER A 49 2.47 -12.39 -9.09
C SER A 49 3.02 -12.80 -10.46
N VAL A 50 3.26 -14.10 -10.58
CA VAL A 50 3.46 -14.78 -11.85
C VAL A 50 2.74 -16.12 -11.86
N LYS A 51 2.00 -16.40 -12.94
CA LYS A 51 1.45 -17.73 -13.24
C LYS A 51 2.53 -18.56 -13.92
N SER A 52 2.72 -19.79 -13.46
CA SER A 52 3.73 -20.70 -13.99
C SER A 52 3.31 -22.15 -13.82
N ARG A 53 4.21 -23.08 -14.17
CA ARG A 53 4.02 -24.52 -14.03
C ARG A 53 5.19 -25.13 -13.27
N VAL A 54 4.87 -26.01 -12.32
CA VAL A 54 5.86 -26.72 -11.49
C VAL A 54 5.63 -28.23 -11.56
N THR A 55 6.65 -28.99 -11.16
CA THR A 55 6.54 -30.44 -10.98
C THR A 55 6.39 -30.74 -9.50
N THR A 56 5.34 -31.48 -9.11
CA THR A 56 5.09 -31.86 -7.72
C THR A 56 6.07 -32.96 -7.26
N LEU A 57 6.06 -33.28 -5.97
CA LEU A 57 6.87 -34.38 -5.41
C LEU A 57 6.56 -35.74 -6.08
N LEU A 58 5.33 -35.92 -6.57
CA LEU A 58 4.90 -37.15 -7.25
C LEU A 58 5.22 -37.15 -8.75
N GLY A 59 5.81 -36.07 -9.28
CA GLY A 59 6.14 -35.94 -10.70
C GLY A 59 5.03 -35.33 -11.56
N ASP A 60 3.91 -34.92 -10.97
CA ASP A 60 2.79 -34.32 -11.70
C ASP A 60 3.10 -32.88 -12.09
N SER A 61 2.60 -32.46 -13.26
CA SER A 61 2.67 -31.07 -13.69
C SER A 61 1.49 -30.28 -13.13
N CYS A 62 1.76 -29.21 -12.39
CA CYS A 62 0.75 -28.37 -11.73
C CYS A 62 0.89 -26.91 -12.17
N ASP A 63 -0.23 -26.28 -12.53
CA ASP A 63 -0.29 -24.84 -12.80
C ASP A 63 -0.41 -24.09 -11.48
N VAL A 64 0.48 -23.13 -11.26
CA VAL A 64 0.60 -22.43 -9.98
C VAL A 64 0.59 -20.92 -10.15
N LEU A 65 0.10 -20.24 -9.12
CA LEU A 65 0.28 -18.82 -8.91
C LEU A 65 1.35 -18.61 -7.85
N PHE A 66 2.47 -18.00 -8.25
CA PHE A 66 3.45 -17.43 -7.33
C PHE A 66 3.02 -16.00 -7.01
N ILE A 67 2.74 -15.69 -5.74
CA ILE A 67 2.23 -14.38 -5.30
C ILE A 67 3.02 -13.91 -4.09
N LYS A 68 3.29 -12.60 -3.98
CA LYS A 68 3.98 -12.02 -2.81
C LYS A 68 3.35 -12.50 -1.50
N GLY A 69 4.20 -12.99 -0.60
CA GLY A 69 3.89 -13.35 0.77
C GLY A 69 3.96 -12.18 1.74
N SER A 70 3.15 -12.24 2.78
CA SER A 70 3.08 -11.29 3.88
C SER A 70 4.40 -11.26 4.63
N GLY A 71 4.83 -10.05 5.03
CA GLY A 71 6.10 -9.83 5.72
C GLY A 71 7.31 -9.61 4.82
N TRP A 72 7.18 -9.83 3.51
CA TRP A 72 8.25 -9.56 2.55
C TRP A 72 8.17 -8.15 1.98
N ASN A 73 9.32 -7.49 1.86
CA ASN A 73 9.48 -6.22 1.15
C ASN A 73 9.78 -6.54 -0.33
N LEU A 74 9.05 -5.92 -1.27
CA LEU A 74 9.26 -6.13 -2.71
C LEU A 74 10.68 -5.75 -3.17
N GLY A 75 11.26 -4.68 -2.62
CA GLY A 75 12.58 -4.17 -3.02
C GLY A 75 13.73 -5.13 -2.70
N THR A 76 13.51 -6.07 -1.77
CA THR A 76 14.49 -7.08 -1.35
C THR A 76 13.98 -8.52 -1.46
N ILE A 77 12.82 -8.73 -2.09
CA ILE A 77 12.17 -10.04 -2.11
C ILE A 77 13.04 -11.11 -2.75
N GLU A 78 12.96 -12.34 -2.24
CA GLU A 78 13.60 -13.53 -2.79
C GLU A 78 12.53 -14.52 -3.26
N PRO A 79 12.86 -15.58 -4.02
CA PRO A 79 11.87 -16.56 -4.50
C PRO A 79 11.00 -17.15 -3.38
N GLN A 80 11.55 -17.32 -2.18
CA GLN A 80 10.86 -17.80 -0.98
C GLN A 80 9.77 -16.84 -0.49
N GLY A 81 9.84 -15.57 -0.89
CA GLY A 81 8.80 -14.58 -0.69
C GLY A 81 7.57 -14.76 -1.58
N PHE A 82 7.58 -15.74 -2.50
CA PHE A 82 6.45 -16.07 -3.36
C PHE A 82 5.93 -17.49 -3.08
N PRO A 83 5.00 -17.68 -2.12
CA PRO A 83 4.27 -18.94 -1.98
C PRO A 83 3.63 -19.35 -3.31
N ALA A 84 3.77 -20.63 -3.65
CA ALA A 84 3.10 -21.24 -4.79
C ALA A 84 1.73 -21.79 -4.36
N LEU A 85 0.68 -21.39 -5.06
CA LEU A 85 -0.68 -21.89 -4.86
C LEU A 85 -1.20 -22.60 -6.11
N ASP A 86 -2.03 -23.63 -5.92
CA ASP A 86 -2.74 -24.30 -7.02
C ASP A 86 -3.65 -23.31 -7.77
N LEU A 87 -3.24 -22.91 -8.98
CA LEU A 87 -3.97 -21.91 -9.78
C LEU A 87 -5.33 -22.43 -10.23
N ASN A 88 -5.41 -23.71 -10.60
CA ASN A 88 -6.65 -24.32 -11.07
C ASN A 88 -7.69 -24.36 -9.94
N TYR A 89 -7.25 -24.66 -8.72
CA TYR A 89 -8.12 -24.56 -7.55
C TYR A 89 -8.60 -23.13 -7.32
N LEU A 90 -7.69 -22.15 -7.29
CA LEU A 90 -8.04 -20.74 -7.05
C LEU A 90 -9.07 -20.24 -8.07
N GLN A 91 -8.89 -20.54 -9.36
CA GLN A 91 -9.83 -20.16 -10.41
C GLN A 91 -11.23 -20.77 -10.23
N ARG A 92 -11.34 -21.96 -9.64
CA ARG A 92 -12.63 -22.60 -9.31
C ARG A 92 -13.39 -21.93 -8.17
N LEU A 93 -12.76 -21.02 -7.42
CA LEU A 93 -13.45 -20.19 -6.42
C LEU A 93 -14.27 -19.07 -7.07
N ARG A 94 -13.98 -18.72 -8.33
CA ARG A 94 -14.63 -17.62 -9.04
C ARG A 94 -16.18 -17.68 -9.08
N PRO A 95 -16.84 -18.84 -9.26
CA PRO A 95 -18.30 -18.92 -9.31
C PRO A 95 -18.99 -18.71 -7.96
N LEU A 96 -18.24 -18.75 -6.84
CA LEU A 96 -18.82 -18.49 -5.52
C LEU A 96 -19.44 -17.08 -5.50
N GLN A 97 -20.55 -16.95 -4.76
CA GLN A 97 -21.21 -15.67 -4.55
C GLN A 97 -20.54 -14.87 -3.44
N GLU A 98 -20.15 -15.57 -2.37
CA GLU A 98 -19.53 -14.98 -1.19
C GLU A 98 -18.40 -15.90 -0.69
N LEU A 99 -17.38 -15.28 -0.12
CA LEU A 99 -16.26 -15.94 0.54
C LEU A 99 -15.77 -14.98 1.63
N THR A 100 -15.78 -15.39 2.89
CA THR A 100 -15.32 -14.55 4.00
C THR A 100 -13.78 -14.45 3.98
N ASP A 101 -13.21 -13.40 4.56
CA ASP A 101 -11.76 -13.24 4.61
C ASP A 101 -11.07 -14.40 5.35
N GLU A 102 -11.67 -14.88 6.44
CA GLU A 102 -11.17 -16.02 7.21
C GLU A 102 -11.12 -17.29 6.35
N GLU A 103 -12.22 -17.60 5.66
CA GLU A 103 -12.29 -18.78 4.82
C GLU A 103 -11.41 -18.64 3.57
N MET A 104 -11.31 -17.44 3.00
CA MET A 104 -10.40 -17.14 1.89
C MET A 104 -8.94 -17.41 2.28
N VAL A 105 -8.50 -16.91 3.45
CA VAL A 105 -7.15 -17.16 3.98
C VAL A 105 -6.94 -18.65 4.23
N ASN A 106 -7.93 -19.36 4.77
CA ASN A 106 -7.87 -20.81 4.94
C ASN A 106 -7.73 -21.55 3.60
N GLN A 107 -8.49 -21.17 2.58
CA GLN A 107 -8.38 -21.75 1.24
C GLN A 107 -7.01 -21.51 0.60
N PHE A 108 -6.44 -20.32 0.80
CA PHE A 108 -5.07 -20.05 0.36
C PHE A 108 -4.07 -20.96 1.06
N ARG A 109 -4.14 -21.07 2.39
CA ARG A 109 -3.24 -21.88 3.22
C ARG A 109 -3.27 -23.37 2.85
N THR A 110 -4.46 -23.92 2.66
CA THR A 110 -4.67 -25.35 2.39
C THR A 110 -4.30 -25.77 0.96
N HIS A 111 -4.17 -24.82 0.04
CA HIS A 111 -3.82 -25.05 -1.36
C HIS A 111 -2.47 -24.45 -1.76
N MET A 112 -1.62 -24.12 -0.77
CA MET A 112 -0.20 -23.90 -1.01
C MET A 112 0.52 -25.23 -1.23
N LEU A 113 1.54 -25.22 -2.09
CA LEU A 113 2.37 -26.40 -2.33
C LEU A 113 3.40 -26.63 -1.21
N ASP A 114 3.70 -25.59 -0.42
CA ASP A 114 4.61 -25.63 0.71
C ASP A 114 3.95 -24.98 1.94
N ALA A 115 3.67 -25.80 2.95
CA ALA A 115 3.03 -25.35 4.20
C ALA A 115 3.91 -24.40 5.03
N THR A 116 5.22 -24.39 4.80
CA THR A 116 6.19 -23.53 5.50
C THR A 116 6.31 -22.13 4.88
N ALA A 117 5.75 -21.95 3.68
CA ALA A 117 5.78 -20.68 2.96
C ALA A 117 4.96 -19.57 3.65
N PRO A 118 5.31 -18.29 3.47
CA PRO A 118 4.64 -17.15 4.11
C PRO A 118 3.19 -17.00 3.64
N ASN A 119 2.35 -16.31 4.44
CA ASN A 119 0.93 -16.05 4.13
C ASN A 119 0.80 -15.32 2.80
N PRO A 120 0.16 -15.87 1.76
CA PRO A 120 0.00 -15.17 0.49
C PRO A 120 -0.82 -13.89 0.67
N SER A 121 -0.64 -12.92 -0.24
CA SER A 121 -1.41 -11.67 -0.22
C SER A 121 -2.92 -11.94 -0.14
N ILE A 122 -3.66 -11.13 0.60
CA ILE A 122 -5.13 -11.19 0.65
C ILE A 122 -5.77 -10.94 -0.73
N GLU A 123 -5.04 -10.31 -1.65
CA GLU A 123 -5.50 -10.00 -3.01
C GLU A 123 -5.19 -11.10 -4.02
N THR A 124 -4.72 -12.27 -3.57
CA THR A 124 -4.36 -13.42 -4.42
C THR A 124 -5.42 -13.76 -5.47
N LEU A 125 -6.71 -13.62 -5.16
CA LEU A 125 -7.78 -13.93 -6.13
C LEU A 125 -7.89 -12.91 -7.26
N VAL A 126 -7.50 -11.66 -7.06
CA VAL A 126 -7.38 -10.69 -8.17
C VAL A 126 -6.38 -11.22 -9.19
N HIS A 127 -5.21 -11.65 -8.70
CA HIS A 127 -4.14 -12.21 -9.52
C HIS A 127 -4.50 -13.54 -10.16
N ALA A 128 -5.28 -14.38 -9.49
CA ALA A 128 -5.73 -15.67 -10.03
C ALA A 128 -6.79 -15.52 -11.13
N PHE A 129 -7.69 -14.53 -11.01
CA PHE A 129 -8.83 -14.36 -11.91
C PHE A 129 -8.51 -13.56 -13.18
N LEU A 130 -7.57 -12.63 -13.11
CA LEU A 130 -7.06 -11.99 -14.32
C LEU A 130 -6.28 -13.01 -15.18
N PRO A 131 -6.42 -12.99 -16.51
CA PRO A 131 -5.86 -14.05 -17.37
C PRO A 131 -4.34 -13.93 -17.57
N HIS A 132 -3.75 -12.77 -17.33
CA HIS A 132 -2.36 -12.47 -17.66
C HIS A 132 -1.35 -13.25 -16.83
N LYS A 133 -0.20 -13.53 -17.43
CA LYS A 133 0.87 -14.29 -16.77
C LYS A 133 1.51 -13.51 -15.62
N PHE A 134 1.87 -12.25 -15.84
CA PHE A 134 2.47 -11.36 -14.84
C PHE A 134 1.49 -10.26 -14.45
N ILE A 135 1.35 -10.01 -13.16
CA ILE A 135 0.47 -8.98 -12.63
C ILE A 135 1.19 -8.22 -11.52
N ASP A 136 1.17 -6.90 -11.62
CA ASP A 136 1.75 -5.98 -10.66
C ASP A 136 0.64 -5.16 -10.01
N HIS A 137 0.75 -4.96 -8.70
CA HIS A 137 -0.12 -4.08 -7.94
C HIS A 137 0.70 -3.20 -7.01
N THR A 138 0.45 -1.90 -7.08
CA THR A 138 1.12 -0.89 -6.26
C THR A 138 0.11 0.11 -5.73
N HIS A 139 0.47 0.77 -4.63
CA HIS A 139 -0.26 1.91 -4.08
C HIS A 139 0.42 3.22 -4.50
N ALA A 140 0.78 3.32 -5.77
CA ALA A 140 1.61 4.40 -6.28
C ALA A 140 1.04 5.78 -5.91
N ASP A 141 1.87 6.62 -5.29
CA ASP A 141 1.43 7.87 -4.65
C ASP A 141 0.77 8.82 -5.65
N ALA A 142 1.37 8.96 -6.84
CA ALA A 142 0.84 9.79 -7.92
C ALA A 142 -0.55 9.32 -8.38
N ILE A 143 -0.77 8.00 -8.51
CA ILE A 143 -2.06 7.44 -8.90
C ILE A 143 -3.10 7.72 -7.81
N VAL A 144 -2.77 7.39 -6.56
CA VAL A 144 -3.70 7.60 -5.44
C VAL A 144 -4.03 9.08 -5.26
N THR A 145 -3.06 9.97 -5.47
CA THR A 145 -3.27 11.43 -5.50
C THR A 145 -4.31 11.82 -6.55
N LEU A 146 -4.23 11.34 -7.79
CA LEU A 146 -5.26 11.60 -8.80
C LEU A 146 -6.64 11.06 -8.39
N THR A 147 -6.69 9.90 -7.73
CA THR A 147 -7.96 9.32 -7.27
C THR A 147 -8.63 10.11 -6.14
N ASN A 148 -7.86 10.91 -5.40
CA ASN A 148 -8.35 11.78 -4.33
C ASN A 148 -8.69 13.21 -4.81
N MET A 149 -8.50 13.52 -6.10
CA MET A 149 -8.90 14.80 -6.67
C MET A 149 -10.41 14.85 -6.98
N ASP A 150 -10.93 16.06 -7.17
CA ASP A 150 -12.29 16.25 -7.67
C ASP A 150 -12.49 15.60 -9.04
N GLN A 151 -13.65 14.93 -9.21
CA GLN A 151 -14.02 14.21 -10.43
C GLN A 151 -12.94 13.19 -10.86
N PRO A 152 -12.55 12.24 -9.98
CA PRO A 152 -11.35 11.43 -10.17
C PRO A 152 -11.42 10.58 -11.44
N GLU A 153 -12.58 10.02 -11.78
CA GLU A 153 -12.73 9.20 -12.99
C GLU A 153 -12.42 9.99 -14.28
N LYS A 154 -12.96 11.21 -14.37
CA LYS A 154 -12.72 12.10 -15.51
C LYS A 154 -11.25 12.48 -15.57
N ARG A 155 -10.66 12.86 -14.43
CA ARG A 155 -9.24 13.21 -14.33
C ARG A 155 -8.33 12.07 -14.77
N LEU A 156 -8.60 10.86 -14.27
CA LEU A 156 -7.82 9.67 -14.61
C LEU A 156 -7.88 9.38 -16.12
N LYS A 157 -9.04 9.51 -16.75
CA LYS A 157 -9.16 9.35 -18.21
C LYS A 157 -8.41 10.44 -18.99
N GLU A 158 -8.48 11.69 -18.55
CA GLU A 158 -7.76 12.80 -19.18
C GLU A 158 -6.23 12.63 -19.09
N VAL A 159 -5.74 12.13 -17.95
CA VAL A 159 -4.29 12.03 -17.68
C VAL A 159 -3.70 10.72 -18.19
N LEU A 160 -4.37 9.59 -17.98
CA LEU A 160 -3.86 8.24 -18.26
C LEU A 160 -4.39 7.67 -19.59
N GLY A 161 -5.36 8.34 -20.21
CA GLY A 161 -5.96 7.92 -21.48
C GLY A 161 -7.04 6.84 -21.33
N ASP A 162 -7.50 6.31 -22.46
CA ASP A 162 -8.70 5.48 -22.51
C ASP A 162 -8.47 4.00 -22.15
N LYS A 163 -7.22 3.52 -22.22
CA LYS A 163 -6.86 2.12 -21.97
C LYS A 163 -6.80 1.71 -20.50
N ILE A 164 -7.36 2.51 -19.60
CA ILE A 164 -7.51 2.14 -18.19
C ILE A 164 -8.94 1.71 -17.87
N GLY A 165 -9.09 0.67 -17.05
CA GLY A 165 -10.31 0.40 -16.31
C GLY A 165 -10.32 1.17 -14.99
N ILE A 166 -11.49 1.63 -14.53
CA ILE A 166 -11.62 2.31 -13.24
C ILE A 166 -12.70 1.61 -12.42
N LEU A 167 -12.40 1.31 -11.16
CA LEU A 167 -13.35 0.80 -10.17
C LEU A 167 -13.44 1.75 -8.98
N PRO A 168 -14.64 1.90 -8.39
CA PRO A 168 -14.78 2.60 -7.12
C PRO A 168 -14.01 1.87 -6.02
N TRP A 169 -13.85 2.53 -4.88
CA TRP A 169 -13.28 1.88 -3.70
C TRP A 169 -14.11 0.64 -3.34
N ILE A 170 -13.45 -0.51 -3.28
CA ILE A 170 -14.00 -1.80 -2.89
C ILE A 170 -13.06 -2.39 -1.86
N MET A 171 -13.63 -2.96 -0.79
CA MET A 171 -12.84 -3.62 0.24
C MET A 171 -11.95 -4.72 -0.39
N PRO A 172 -10.62 -4.69 -0.15
CA PRO A 172 -9.70 -5.71 -0.65
C PRO A 172 -10.13 -7.11 -0.20
N GLY A 173 -10.00 -8.09 -1.10
CA GLY A 173 -10.43 -9.48 -0.87
C GLY A 173 -11.33 -10.01 -1.99
N PHE A 174 -12.21 -10.95 -1.64
CA PHE A 174 -13.06 -11.63 -2.63
C PHE A 174 -13.95 -10.68 -3.46
N PRO A 175 -14.67 -9.69 -2.87
CA PRO A 175 -15.51 -8.78 -3.64
C PRO A 175 -14.72 -7.97 -4.69
N LEU A 176 -13.52 -7.50 -4.32
CA LEU A 176 -12.64 -6.79 -5.25
C LEU A 176 -12.22 -7.70 -6.41
N SER A 177 -11.80 -8.94 -6.14
CA SER A 177 -11.39 -9.89 -7.17
C SER A 177 -12.47 -10.14 -8.22
N LYS A 178 -13.74 -10.22 -7.80
CA LYS A 178 -14.90 -10.38 -8.69
C LYS A 178 -15.11 -9.16 -9.58
N LYS A 179 -15.03 -7.96 -9.01
CA LYS A 179 -15.23 -6.71 -9.74
C LYS A 179 -14.10 -6.42 -10.73
N VAL A 180 -12.86 -6.74 -10.38
CA VAL A 180 -11.71 -6.61 -11.27
C VAL A 180 -11.85 -7.50 -12.50
N VAL A 181 -12.17 -8.78 -12.33
CA VAL A 181 -12.33 -9.68 -13.48
C VAL A 181 -13.58 -9.35 -14.32
N GLU A 182 -14.68 -8.93 -13.68
CA GLU A 182 -15.89 -8.46 -14.39
C GLU A 182 -15.61 -7.21 -15.25
N LEU A 183 -14.76 -6.30 -14.77
CA LEU A 183 -14.34 -5.13 -15.53
C LEU A 183 -13.50 -5.52 -16.73
N TYR A 184 -12.47 -6.34 -16.50
CA TYR A 184 -11.55 -6.78 -17.55
C TYR A 184 -12.28 -7.53 -18.67
N GLU A 185 -13.21 -8.43 -18.34
CA GLU A 185 -13.98 -9.17 -19.36
C GLU A 185 -14.88 -8.27 -20.22
N LYS A 186 -15.31 -7.12 -19.70
CA LYS A 186 -16.07 -6.12 -20.46
C LYS A 186 -15.17 -5.22 -21.30
N GLN A 187 -13.89 -5.10 -20.94
CA GLN A 187 -12.92 -4.20 -21.55
C GLN A 187 -11.56 -4.91 -21.66
N PRO A 188 -11.43 -5.95 -22.49
CA PRO A 188 -10.23 -6.79 -22.54
C PRO A 188 -8.99 -6.08 -23.09
N ASP A 189 -9.17 -4.90 -23.72
CA ASP A 189 -8.09 -4.10 -24.30
C ASP A 189 -7.47 -3.11 -23.30
N ILE A 190 -7.93 -3.10 -22.04
CA ILE A 190 -7.32 -2.25 -21.00
C ILE A 190 -5.96 -2.79 -20.60
N GLU A 191 -5.07 -1.86 -20.28
CA GLU A 191 -3.67 -2.09 -19.97
C GLU A 191 -3.38 -1.89 -18.47
N ALA A 192 -4.29 -1.21 -17.77
CA ALA A 192 -4.24 -1.04 -16.33
C ALA A 192 -5.64 -0.95 -15.72
N ILE A 193 -5.75 -1.24 -14.44
CA ILE A 193 -6.96 -1.06 -13.65
C ILE A 193 -6.64 -0.14 -12.47
N ILE A 194 -7.34 0.98 -12.39
CA ILE A 194 -7.25 1.92 -11.28
C ILE A 194 -8.35 1.63 -10.28
N LEU A 195 -7.97 1.48 -9.01
CA LEU A 195 -8.88 1.37 -7.89
C LEU A 195 -8.90 2.71 -7.14
N LEU A 196 -10.04 3.39 -7.14
CA LEU A 196 -10.17 4.68 -6.45
C LEU A 196 -9.79 4.55 -4.97
N ASN A 197 -8.97 5.49 -4.48
CA ASN A 197 -8.45 5.54 -3.11
C ASN A 197 -7.64 4.30 -2.67
N HIS A 198 -7.08 3.55 -3.63
CA HIS A 198 -6.34 2.32 -3.33
C HIS A 198 -5.05 2.21 -4.15
N GLY A 199 -5.11 2.15 -5.48
CA GLY A 199 -3.90 1.97 -6.28
C GLY A 199 -4.15 1.54 -7.72
N ILE A 200 -3.15 0.88 -8.31
CA ILE A 200 -3.13 0.48 -9.71
C ILE A 200 -2.75 -1.01 -9.85
N PHE A 201 -3.39 -1.69 -10.79
CA PHE A 201 -2.95 -2.98 -11.31
C PHE A 201 -2.47 -2.82 -12.75
N THR A 202 -1.33 -3.40 -13.08
CA THR A 202 -0.88 -3.59 -14.47
C THR A 202 -0.53 -5.05 -14.69
N PHE A 203 -0.49 -5.47 -15.96
CA PHE A 203 -0.36 -6.87 -16.30
C PHE A 203 0.18 -7.07 -17.72
N GLY A 204 0.73 -8.26 -17.97
CA GLY A 204 1.33 -8.61 -19.26
C GLY A 204 1.70 -10.09 -19.37
N GLU A 205 2.15 -10.49 -20.56
CA GLU A 205 2.64 -11.85 -20.83
C GLU A 205 4.08 -12.03 -20.35
N THR A 206 4.83 -10.92 -20.25
CA THR A 206 6.17 -10.88 -19.65
C THR A 206 6.22 -9.97 -18.43
N GLY A 207 7.20 -10.22 -17.55
CA GLY A 207 7.45 -9.33 -16.42
C GLY A 207 7.89 -7.93 -16.85
N GLU A 208 8.55 -7.81 -18.02
CA GLU A 208 8.92 -6.53 -18.62
C GLU A 208 7.68 -5.72 -19.03
N GLU A 209 6.72 -6.35 -19.70
CA GLU A 209 5.48 -5.68 -20.12
C GLU A 209 4.71 -5.15 -18.92
N ALA A 210 4.43 -5.99 -17.91
CA ALA A 210 3.68 -5.58 -16.72
C ALA A 210 4.38 -4.41 -15.99
N TYR A 211 5.71 -4.47 -15.86
CA TYR A 211 6.53 -3.41 -15.26
C TYR A 211 6.52 -2.13 -16.10
N ASN A 212 6.71 -2.22 -17.41
CA ASN A 212 6.73 -1.06 -18.30
C ASN A 212 5.39 -0.31 -18.26
N GLN A 213 4.27 -1.03 -18.19
CA GLN A 213 2.95 -0.43 -18.03
C GLN A 213 2.81 0.29 -16.68
N MET A 214 3.33 -0.32 -15.60
CA MET A 214 3.34 0.32 -14.28
C MET A 214 4.09 1.66 -14.33
N ILE A 215 5.31 1.65 -14.87
CA ILE A 215 6.13 2.86 -14.98
C ILE A 215 5.48 3.89 -15.90
N HIS A 216 4.88 3.46 -17.01
CA HIS A 216 4.21 4.35 -17.96
C HIS A 216 3.09 5.13 -17.30
N TYR A 217 2.11 4.44 -16.70
CA TYR A 217 0.94 5.09 -16.11
C TYR A 217 1.27 5.94 -14.88
N VAL A 218 2.18 5.48 -14.04
CA VAL A 218 2.60 6.27 -12.88
C VAL A 218 3.37 7.52 -13.33
N THR A 219 4.23 7.42 -14.36
CA THR A 219 4.94 8.59 -14.90
C THR A 219 3.96 9.63 -15.47
N LEU A 220 2.92 9.21 -16.21
CA LEU A 220 1.90 10.14 -16.69
C LEU A 220 1.21 10.89 -15.53
N ALA A 221 0.94 10.19 -14.42
CA ALA A 221 0.37 10.81 -13.23
C ALA A 221 1.34 11.79 -12.55
N GLU A 222 2.61 11.42 -12.38
CA GLU A 222 3.66 12.27 -11.82
C GLU A 222 3.86 13.55 -12.64
N ASP A 223 3.99 13.41 -13.96
CA ASP A 223 4.19 14.53 -14.88
C ASP A 223 3.01 15.51 -14.82
N TYR A 224 1.78 14.98 -14.74
CA TYR A 224 0.59 15.80 -14.58
C TYR A 224 0.58 16.55 -13.24
N ILE A 225 0.90 15.88 -12.13
CA ILE A 225 0.95 16.51 -10.79
C ILE A 225 2.02 17.61 -10.76
N ALA A 226 3.21 17.33 -11.29
CA ALA A 226 4.30 18.31 -11.39
C ALA A 226 3.88 19.53 -12.21
N SER A 227 3.15 19.33 -13.32
CA SER A 227 2.63 20.43 -14.14
C SER A 227 1.64 21.33 -13.39
N CYS A 228 0.87 20.77 -12.44
CA CYS A 228 -0.04 21.54 -11.60
C CYS A 228 0.69 22.39 -10.53
N GLN A 229 1.90 21.97 -10.14
CA GLN A 229 2.70 22.62 -9.10
C GLN A 229 3.64 23.70 -9.63
N ALA A 230 3.94 23.72 -10.93
CA ALA A 230 4.93 24.60 -11.57
C ALA A 230 4.75 26.12 -11.33
N ASN A 231 3.60 26.56 -10.83
CA ASN A 231 3.31 27.97 -10.52
C ASN A 231 3.08 28.28 -9.03
N LYS A 232 3.24 27.30 -8.12
CA LYS A 232 3.09 27.52 -6.67
C LYS A 232 4.43 27.88 -6.06
N THR A 233 4.71 29.18 -5.93
CA THR A 233 5.85 29.63 -5.12
C THR A 233 5.40 29.58 -3.66
N VAL A 234 5.90 28.59 -2.92
CA VAL A 234 5.65 28.49 -1.49
C VAL A 234 6.58 29.49 -0.80
N ILE A 235 6.04 30.61 -0.33
CA ILE A 235 6.77 31.57 0.49
C ILE A 235 6.40 31.30 1.94
N PRO A 236 7.33 30.81 2.78
CA PRO A 236 7.06 30.68 4.21
C PRO A 236 6.89 32.10 4.77
N SER A 237 5.66 32.50 5.06
CA SER A 237 5.41 33.69 5.86
C SER A 237 5.08 33.26 7.28
N SER A 238 6.09 33.26 8.14
CA SER A 238 5.83 33.40 9.57
C SER A 238 6.91 34.27 10.18
N LYS A 239 6.49 35.43 10.69
CA LYS A 239 7.29 36.34 11.53
C LYS A 239 7.20 35.98 13.02
N SER A 240 6.61 34.82 13.36
CA SER A 240 6.44 34.40 14.75
C SER A 240 7.67 33.64 15.25
N GLU A 241 8.06 33.87 16.50
CA GLU A 241 9.05 33.03 17.17
C GLU A 241 8.55 31.58 17.18
N MET A 242 9.34 30.68 16.62
CA MET A 242 9.05 29.25 16.65
C MET A 242 9.35 28.72 18.05
N LEU A 243 8.43 27.94 18.61
CA LEU A 243 8.72 27.14 19.80
C LEU A 243 9.89 26.19 19.51
N SER A 244 10.84 26.10 20.44
CA SER A 244 12.01 25.25 20.25
C SER A 244 11.64 23.78 20.44
N ALA A 245 12.27 22.88 19.67
CA ALA A 245 12.05 21.45 19.83
C ALA A 245 12.43 20.97 21.24
N GLU A 246 13.42 21.63 21.84
CA GLU A 246 13.93 21.37 23.18
C GLU A 246 12.90 21.66 24.28
N SER A 247 11.91 22.54 24.03
CA SER A 247 10.84 22.81 25.00
C SER A 247 9.66 21.85 24.85
N ILE A 248 9.36 21.39 23.64
CA ILE A 248 8.19 20.55 23.36
C ILE A 248 8.50 19.05 23.54
N LEU A 249 9.62 18.57 22.98
CA LEU A 249 9.90 17.13 22.90
C LEU A 249 10.04 16.45 24.26
N PRO A 250 10.67 17.04 25.31
CA PRO A 250 10.73 16.42 26.63
C PRO A 250 9.35 16.25 27.27
N THR A 251 8.49 17.26 27.16
CA THR A 251 7.12 17.24 27.68
C THR A 251 6.28 16.18 26.96
N LEU A 252 6.34 16.16 25.62
CA LEU A 252 5.66 15.16 24.81
C LEU A 252 6.15 13.73 25.13
N ARG A 253 7.47 13.55 25.27
CA ARG A 253 8.06 12.25 25.63
C ARG A 253 7.60 11.80 27.02
N GLY A 254 7.55 12.71 27.99
CA GLY A 254 7.03 12.45 29.32
C GLY A 254 5.57 11.98 29.27
N ALA A 255 4.71 12.73 28.57
CA ALA A 255 3.29 12.41 28.44
C ALA A 255 3.01 11.09 27.69
N LEU A 256 3.88 10.71 26.73
CA LEU A 256 3.78 9.45 26.00
C LEU A 256 4.35 8.24 26.76
N THR A 257 5.09 8.45 27.85
CA THR A 257 5.80 7.36 28.53
C THR A 257 4.81 6.36 29.15
N ILE A 258 4.93 5.09 28.76
CA ILE A 258 4.10 4.03 29.34
C ILE A 258 4.68 3.67 30.70
N THR A 259 3.89 3.86 31.75
CA THR A 259 4.28 3.54 33.13
C THR A 259 3.47 2.35 33.64
N GLU A 260 4.17 1.31 34.08
CA GLU A 260 3.63 0.13 34.76
C GLU A 260 4.13 0.12 36.21
N GLU A 261 3.56 -0.72 37.08
CA GLU A 261 3.83 -0.75 38.52
C GLU A 261 5.33 -0.79 38.89
N SER A 262 6.18 -1.37 38.03
CA SER A 262 7.62 -1.52 38.26
C SER A 262 8.50 -1.10 37.08
N SER A 263 7.93 -0.54 36.01
CA SER A 263 8.72 -0.15 34.84
C SER A 263 8.18 1.09 34.13
N SER A 264 9.08 1.83 33.50
CA SER A 264 8.76 2.96 32.65
C SER A 264 9.38 2.74 31.29
N ARG A 265 8.57 2.87 30.24
CA ARG A 265 8.96 2.64 28.85
C ARG A 265 8.78 3.95 28.08
N PRO A 266 9.81 4.82 28.07
CA PRO A 266 9.76 6.06 27.31
C PRO A 266 9.94 5.77 25.82
N PHE A 267 9.38 6.64 24.99
CA PHE A 267 9.57 6.60 23.54
C PHE A 267 10.85 7.33 23.12
N TYR A 268 11.43 6.88 22.00
CA TYR A 268 12.38 7.68 21.22
C TYR A 268 11.58 8.50 20.22
N LEU A 269 11.78 9.81 20.23
CA LEU A 269 11.11 10.73 19.31
C LEU A 269 12.07 11.11 18.20
N SER A 270 11.57 11.14 16.97
CA SER A 270 12.25 11.73 15.81
C SER A 270 11.48 12.98 15.41
N LEU A 271 12.21 14.02 15.01
CA LEU A 271 11.64 15.28 14.55
C LEU A 271 12.02 15.48 13.07
N THR A 272 11.03 15.80 12.26
CA THR A 272 11.19 16.11 10.84
C THR A 272 10.64 17.50 10.58
N GLN A 273 11.47 18.38 10.03
CA GLN A 273 11.20 19.82 9.86
C GLN A 273 11.65 20.30 8.48
N ASP A 274 11.28 19.57 7.44
CA ASP A 274 11.62 19.96 6.07
C ASP A 274 10.91 21.27 5.71
N PRO A 275 11.57 22.21 4.99
CA PRO A 275 10.98 23.51 4.66
C PRO A 275 9.62 23.41 3.97
N GLU A 276 9.43 22.38 3.14
CA GLU A 276 8.17 22.09 2.44
C GLU A 276 7.05 21.70 3.41
N ILE A 277 7.35 20.84 4.39
CA ILE A 277 6.42 20.45 5.46
C ILE A 277 6.04 21.69 6.28
N LEU A 278 7.04 22.46 6.72
CA LEU A 278 6.79 23.67 7.53
C LEU A 278 5.92 24.68 6.78
N ALA A 279 6.15 24.85 5.48
CA ALA A 279 5.37 25.76 4.69
C ALA A 279 3.92 25.29 4.45
N CYS A 280 3.70 23.97 4.36
CA CYS A 280 2.35 23.40 4.34
C CYS A 280 1.61 23.58 5.68
N LEU A 281 2.32 23.47 6.81
CA LEU A 281 1.72 23.59 8.15
C LEU A 281 1.28 25.01 8.51
N VAL A 282 1.72 26.03 7.77
CA VAL A 282 1.33 27.43 7.99
C VAL A 282 0.18 27.89 7.08
N GLU A 283 -0.34 27.03 6.21
CA GLU A 283 -1.52 27.34 5.40
C GLU A 283 -2.79 27.44 6.28
N ASP A 284 -3.73 28.32 5.89
CA ASP A 284 -4.94 28.60 6.70
C ASP A 284 -5.82 27.36 6.94
N ASP A 285 -5.83 26.41 6.01
CA ASP A 285 -6.60 25.17 6.08
C ASP A 285 -5.75 23.95 6.50
N ALA A 286 -4.49 24.15 6.91
CA ALA A 286 -3.53 23.07 7.18
C ALA A 286 -4.08 22.04 8.17
N LYS A 287 -4.63 22.49 9.30
CA LYS A 287 -5.22 21.58 10.30
C LYS A 287 -6.30 20.70 9.67
N THR A 288 -7.27 21.29 8.98
CA THR A 288 -8.37 20.55 8.35
C THR A 288 -7.85 19.56 7.32
N ARG A 289 -6.90 19.98 6.48
CA ARG A 289 -6.33 19.15 5.41
C ARG A 289 -5.51 17.97 5.95
N TYR A 290 -4.63 18.21 6.92
CA TYR A 290 -3.70 17.18 7.41
C TYR A 290 -4.29 16.28 8.49
N THR A 291 -5.49 16.59 9.00
CA THR A 291 -6.22 15.73 9.95
C THR A 291 -7.40 14.97 9.33
N SER A 292 -7.68 15.16 8.03
CA SER A 292 -8.87 14.58 7.36
C SER A 292 -8.84 13.06 7.23
N GLY A 293 -7.71 12.43 7.51
CA GLY A 293 -7.52 10.98 7.43
C GLY A 293 -6.27 10.65 6.64
N VAL A 294 -6.16 9.38 6.24
CA VAL A 294 -5.03 8.90 5.46
C VAL A 294 -5.32 8.85 3.96
N LEU A 295 -4.29 9.02 3.15
CA LEU A 295 -4.40 9.04 1.68
C LEU A 295 -4.32 7.65 1.05
N THR A 296 -3.58 6.72 1.66
CA THR A 296 -3.33 5.38 1.11
C THR A 296 -3.60 4.29 2.16
N PRO A 297 -3.85 3.04 1.75
CA PRO A 297 -3.98 1.91 2.67
C PRO A 297 -2.74 1.68 3.54
N ASP A 298 -1.54 1.97 3.02
CA ASP A 298 -0.28 1.76 3.77
C ASP A 298 -0.19 2.68 5.00
N HIS A 299 -0.67 3.92 4.89
CA HIS A 299 -0.77 4.84 6.02
C HIS A 299 -1.68 4.30 7.13
N VAL A 300 -2.81 3.64 6.80
CA VAL A 300 -3.69 3.02 7.82
C VAL A 300 -2.90 2.05 8.70
N ILE A 301 -2.02 1.26 8.09
CA ILE A 301 -1.24 0.21 8.76
C ILE A 301 -0.08 0.80 9.55
N ARG A 302 0.55 1.86 9.05
CA ARG A 302 1.82 2.39 9.57
C ARG A 302 1.67 3.59 10.50
N THR A 303 0.74 4.49 10.25
CA THR A 303 0.63 5.79 10.92
C THR A 303 -0.70 6.00 11.67
N LYS A 304 -1.58 4.99 11.68
CA LYS A 304 -2.98 5.09 12.14
C LYS A 304 -3.83 5.98 11.21
N ASN A 305 -5.14 6.01 11.46
CA ASN A 305 -6.12 6.67 10.59
C ASN A 305 -6.16 8.20 10.72
N HIS A 306 -5.80 8.75 11.88
CA HIS A 306 -5.71 10.20 12.09
C HIS A 306 -4.43 10.54 12.85
N PRO A 307 -3.72 11.63 12.51
CA PRO A 307 -2.64 12.14 13.33
C PRO A 307 -3.17 12.92 14.53
N LEU A 308 -2.31 13.13 15.53
CA LEU A 308 -2.54 14.12 16.58
C LEU A 308 -2.00 15.48 16.14
N TRP A 309 -2.88 16.48 16.06
CA TRP A 309 -2.52 17.86 15.74
C TRP A 309 -2.47 18.70 17.02
N LEU A 310 -1.30 19.23 17.37
CA LEU A 310 -1.09 20.02 18.58
C LEU A 310 -1.02 21.51 18.24
N GLU A 311 -1.99 22.28 18.75
CA GLU A 311 -2.04 23.74 18.62
C GLU A 311 -1.26 24.39 19.76
N LEU A 312 0.06 24.53 19.62
CA LEU A 312 0.91 25.01 20.72
C LEU A 312 1.29 26.50 20.62
N ARG A 313 1.00 27.16 19.50
CA ARG A 313 1.41 28.55 19.26
C ARG A 313 0.78 29.50 20.31
N ASP A 314 1.53 30.52 20.70
CA ASP A 314 1.11 31.58 21.63
C ASP A 314 0.74 31.10 23.05
N LYS A 315 1.17 29.89 23.44
CA LYS A 315 0.96 29.32 24.78
C LYS A 315 2.20 29.46 25.66
N THR A 316 1.99 29.62 26.96
CA THR A 316 3.01 29.49 28.02
C THR A 316 3.41 28.02 28.23
N GLU A 317 4.52 27.76 28.92
CA GLU A 317 4.99 26.38 29.19
C GLU A 317 3.96 25.52 29.96
N GLU A 318 3.27 26.11 30.94
CA GLU A 318 2.21 25.43 31.69
C GLU A 318 1.01 25.09 30.78
N GLU A 319 0.61 26.02 29.91
CA GLU A 319 -0.47 25.80 28.94
C GLU A 319 -0.09 24.76 27.88
N ILE A 320 1.18 24.74 27.43
CA ILE A 320 1.70 23.72 26.51
C ILE A 320 1.57 22.33 27.15
N THR A 321 2.03 22.18 28.39
CA THR A 321 1.98 20.89 29.11
C THR A 321 0.54 20.41 29.25
N GLY A 322 -0.36 21.27 29.74
CA GLY A 322 -1.78 20.92 29.88
C GLY A 322 -2.46 20.60 28.53
N THR A 323 -2.09 21.30 27.46
CA THR A 323 -2.61 21.03 26.10
C THR A 323 -2.15 19.67 25.60
N ILE A 324 -0.85 19.35 25.72
CA ILE A 324 -0.30 18.05 25.29
C ILE A 324 -0.98 16.90 26.03
N GLU A 325 -1.12 16.99 27.36
CA GLU A 325 -1.73 15.93 28.17
C GLU A 325 -3.21 15.70 27.80
N GLN A 326 -3.97 16.79 27.64
CA GLN A 326 -5.39 16.70 27.30
C GLN A 326 -5.61 16.19 25.87
N ASP A 327 -4.87 16.72 24.89
CA ASP A 327 -5.01 16.32 23.48
C ASP A 327 -4.57 14.86 23.26
N LEU A 328 -3.54 14.37 23.98
CA LEU A 328 -3.16 12.96 23.97
C LEU A 328 -4.26 12.05 24.54
N LYS A 329 -4.90 12.48 25.64
CA LYS A 329 -6.01 11.74 26.24
C LYS A 329 -7.20 11.67 25.30
N ASP A 330 -7.54 12.77 24.65
CA ASP A 330 -8.65 12.84 23.69
C ASP A 330 -8.35 12.03 22.42
N TYR A 331 -7.11 12.06 21.94
CA TYR A 331 -6.64 11.21 20.85
C TYR A 331 -6.79 9.71 21.19
N ALA A 332 -6.34 9.29 22.38
CA ALA A 332 -6.44 7.90 22.81
C ALA A 332 -7.91 7.45 22.95
N ALA A 333 -8.77 8.29 23.52
CA ALA A 333 -10.20 8.03 23.64
C ALA A 333 -10.87 7.94 22.26
N GLY A 334 -10.54 8.86 21.34
CA GLY A 334 -11.03 8.87 19.98
C GLY A 334 -10.65 7.61 19.21
N TYR A 335 -9.38 7.19 19.29
CA TYR A 335 -8.91 5.97 18.66
C TYR A 335 -9.62 4.73 19.21
N LEU A 336 -9.83 4.64 20.53
CA LEU A 336 -10.54 3.53 21.15
C LEU A 336 -12.02 3.48 20.72
N ASN A 337 -12.68 4.63 20.63
CA ASN A 337 -14.05 4.73 20.15
C ASN A 337 -14.18 4.28 18.69
N TYR A 338 -13.31 4.81 17.81
CA TYR A 338 -13.22 4.37 16.42
C TYR A 338 -13.05 2.85 16.32
N PHE A 339 -12.11 2.28 17.08
CA PHE A 339 -11.85 0.85 17.05
C PHE A 339 -13.08 0.04 17.50
N ASN A 340 -13.73 0.44 18.60
CA ASN A 340 -14.93 -0.20 19.11
C ASN A 340 -16.12 -0.10 18.15
N GLU A 341 -16.27 1.02 17.43
CA GLU A 341 -17.24 1.18 16.35
C GLU A 341 -16.96 0.21 15.20
N GLN A 342 -15.72 0.09 14.75
CA GLN A 342 -15.35 -0.83 13.67
C GLN A 342 -15.57 -2.29 14.06
N VAL A 343 -15.26 -2.68 15.30
CA VAL A 343 -15.57 -4.02 15.83
C VAL A 343 -17.07 -4.32 15.78
N ARG A 344 -17.91 -3.35 16.20
CA ARG A 344 -19.38 -3.48 16.14
C ARG A 344 -19.89 -3.56 14.70
N ASN A 345 -19.43 -2.66 13.83
CA ASN A 345 -19.85 -2.59 12.44
C ASN A 345 -19.50 -3.86 11.67
N LYS A 346 -18.31 -4.43 11.93
CA LYS A 346 -17.85 -5.68 11.32
C LYS A 346 -18.31 -6.93 12.07
N LYS A 347 -19.07 -6.79 13.16
CA LYS A 347 -19.56 -7.90 14.01
C LYS A 347 -18.44 -8.84 14.46
N LEU A 348 -17.27 -8.27 14.77
CA LEU A 348 -16.09 -9.03 15.20
C LEU A 348 -16.15 -9.30 16.70
N ASN A 349 -15.66 -10.47 17.11
CA ASN A 349 -15.40 -10.76 18.51
C ASN A 349 -13.98 -10.32 18.85
N ARG A 350 -13.83 -9.34 19.76
CA ARG A 350 -12.51 -8.91 20.22
C ARG A 350 -11.91 -9.99 21.11
N ILE A 351 -10.87 -10.65 20.63
CA ILE A 351 -10.00 -11.49 21.47
C ILE A 351 -9.01 -10.54 22.14
N VAL A 352 -9.17 -10.31 23.44
CA VAL A 352 -8.14 -9.64 24.24
C VAL A 352 -7.16 -10.73 24.63
N LEU A 353 -6.03 -10.78 23.94
CA LEU A 353 -4.91 -11.68 24.25
C LEU A 353 -4.13 -11.21 25.46
#